data_AF-A0ABD6NWM6-F1
#
_entry.id   AF-A0ABD6NWM6-F1
#
_cell.length_a   1.000
_cell.length_b   1.000
_cell.length_c   1.000
_cell.angle_alpha   90.00
_cell.angle_beta   90.00
_cell.angle_gamma   90.00
#
_symmetry.space_group_name_H-M   'P 1'
#
loop_
_entity.id
_entity.type
_entity.pdbx_description
1 polymer ?
#
loop_
_entity_poly.entity_id
_entity_poly.type
_entity_poly.pdbx_seq_one_letter_code
_entity_poly.pdbx_strand_id
1 'polypeptide(L)'
;RYDRRAPDPYSAFHPLHVEAQIMAELHRHGVTVPAVVAVHPEQQAVLLERVGGATWFRLIADPDEQVRTAQDFIAKLAYLHRLDPHDFAIPALGPVRAVREHVHDEIAAIRRRLNKHRRPAPLLLYCADWLERHVPDYDGPAVLVQGDTGPGNFMYDAGRVTAIVDWELAHYGDPMDDIAWLSLRTVQDTFTDFASRLAEYEKLSGHRIDESRVWYYRLFAETRLASMNPSGIDARAALPADSPDAGNRLIYGMLHRRLLVEALAHVIGLPDVSVEMPGAEQSSPYQAVYDATASVLKAAAERSGDALAQRYVKGAARLVKYLAEVDRIGAVIDRQEIAELAALLGSTPASVEAGRSALAERAGRGELDDRAYVTQLWRGIKRDDYLMRAASGALRNRTWPPLSTRGDRDQWASQSPKTTAN
;
A
#
# COMPACT_ATOMS: atom_id res chain seq x y z
N ARG A 1 13.20 -18.15 -10.89
CA ARG A 1 12.75 -17.80 -9.52
C ARG A 1 12.56 -19.11 -8.74
N TYR A 2 13.00 -19.17 -7.47
CA TYR A 2 12.82 -20.33 -6.58
C TYR A 2 12.34 -19.83 -5.22
N ASP A 3 11.21 -20.35 -4.73
CA ASP A 3 10.74 -20.16 -3.36
C ASP A 3 10.95 -21.47 -2.59
N ARG A 4 11.60 -21.36 -1.42
CA ARG A 4 11.90 -22.51 -0.56
C ARG A 4 10.71 -22.90 0.33
N ARG A 5 9.71 -22.03 0.43
CA ARG A 5 8.51 -22.27 1.25
C ARG A 5 7.57 -23.20 0.49
N ALA A 6 6.78 -23.97 1.24
CA ALA A 6 5.66 -24.68 0.67
C ALA A 6 4.50 -23.69 0.40
N PRO A 7 3.64 -23.95 -0.61
CA PRO A 7 2.43 -23.17 -0.82
C PRO A 7 1.56 -23.11 0.45
N ASP A 8 1.22 -21.89 0.90
CA ASP A 8 0.25 -21.70 1.98
C ASP A 8 -1.13 -21.43 1.36
N PRO A 9 -2.15 -22.29 1.58
CA PRO A 9 -3.50 -22.08 1.03
C PRO A 9 -4.21 -20.84 1.59
N TYR A 10 -3.65 -20.21 2.63
CA TYR A 10 -4.13 -18.95 3.18
C TYR A 10 -3.29 -17.74 2.75
N SER A 11 -2.25 -17.96 1.94
CA SER A 11 -1.47 -16.87 1.33
C SER A 11 -2.39 -15.98 0.50
N ALA A 12 -2.13 -14.68 0.50
CA ALA A 12 -2.71 -13.80 -0.52
C ALA A 12 -2.02 -13.97 -1.88
N PHE A 13 -0.78 -14.47 -1.87
CA PHE A 13 0.04 -14.67 -3.06
C PHE A 13 -0.16 -16.07 -3.64
N HIS A 14 -0.31 -16.10 -4.95
CA HIS A 14 -0.31 -17.31 -5.76
C HIS A 14 1.03 -18.05 -5.65
N PRO A 15 1.01 -19.39 -5.70
CA PRO A 15 2.22 -20.17 -5.88
C PRO A 15 2.89 -19.87 -7.23
N LEU A 16 4.22 -20.03 -7.32
CA LEU A 16 4.97 -19.83 -8.57
C LEU A 16 4.44 -20.62 -9.78
N HIS A 17 3.85 -21.79 -9.59
CA HIS A 17 3.22 -22.55 -10.67
C HIS A 17 2.02 -21.82 -11.28
N VAL A 18 1.23 -21.15 -10.43
CA VAL A 18 0.07 -20.35 -10.86
C VAL A 18 0.55 -19.07 -11.55
N GLU A 19 1.54 -18.38 -10.98
CA GLU A 19 2.18 -17.23 -11.65
C GLU A 19 2.73 -17.61 -13.04
N ALA A 20 3.38 -18.76 -13.16
CA ALA A 20 3.90 -19.24 -14.44
C ALA A 20 2.78 -19.58 -15.43
N GLN A 21 1.66 -20.16 -14.97
CA GLN A 21 0.50 -20.38 -15.83
C GLN A 21 -0.05 -19.06 -16.38
N ILE A 22 -0.18 -18.05 -15.53
CA ILE A 22 -0.64 -16.71 -15.89
C ILE A 22 0.32 -16.08 -16.90
N MET A 23 1.61 -16.02 -16.58
CA MET A 23 2.62 -15.43 -17.48
C MET A 23 2.71 -16.15 -18.83
N ALA A 24 2.63 -17.49 -18.84
CA ALA A 24 2.67 -18.26 -20.08
C ALA A 24 1.47 -17.94 -20.97
N GLU A 25 0.27 -17.85 -20.38
CA GLU A 25 -0.94 -17.51 -21.14
C GLU A 25 -0.89 -16.07 -21.65
N LEU A 26 -0.53 -15.12 -20.79
CA LEU A 26 -0.37 -13.72 -21.16
C LEU A 26 0.64 -13.50 -22.29
N HIS A 27 1.76 -14.22 -22.26
CA HIS A 27 2.77 -14.18 -23.33
C HIS A 27 2.20 -14.66 -24.67
N ARG A 28 1.36 -15.72 -24.67
CA ARG A 28 0.70 -16.22 -25.90
C ARG A 28 -0.26 -15.20 -26.51
N HIS A 29 -0.89 -14.39 -25.67
CA HIS A 29 -1.78 -13.29 -26.08
C HIS A 29 -1.04 -11.98 -26.32
N GLY A 30 0.30 -11.98 -26.39
CA GLY A 30 1.09 -10.81 -26.77
C GLY A 30 1.25 -9.76 -25.67
N VAL A 31 0.86 -10.06 -24.43
CA VAL A 31 1.13 -9.18 -23.29
C VAL A 31 2.64 -9.17 -23.01
N THR A 32 3.17 -7.99 -22.69
CA THR A 32 4.60 -7.79 -22.43
C THR A 32 5.01 -8.38 -21.08
N VAL A 33 5.18 -9.69 -21.02
CA VAL A 33 5.66 -10.45 -19.85
C VAL A 33 6.83 -11.36 -20.25
N PRO A 34 7.71 -11.74 -19.32
CA PRO A 34 8.79 -12.69 -19.60
C PRO A 34 8.24 -14.04 -20.09
N ALA A 35 8.86 -14.64 -21.11
CA ALA A 35 8.47 -15.99 -21.52
C ALA A 35 8.77 -17.02 -20.42
N VAL A 36 7.84 -17.94 -20.18
CA VAL A 36 8.06 -19.07 -19.27
C VAL A 36 8.76 -20.20 -20.02
N VAL A 37 9.97 -20.55 -19.60
CA VAL A 37 10.80 -21.59 -20.24
C VAL A 37 10.52 -22.96 -19.64
N ALA A 38 10.41 -23.05 -18.32
CA ALA A 38 10.12 -24.30 -17.63
C ALA A 38 9.50 -24.04 -16.24
N VAL A 39 8.67 -24.97 -15.78
CA VAL A 39 8.12 -25.01 -14.42
C VAL A 39 8.56 -26.32 -13.79
N HIS A 40 9.13 -26.28 -12.60
CA HIS A 40 9.51 -27.50 -11.90
C HIS A 40 8.25 -28.25 -11.43
N PRO A 41 8.14 -29.58 -11.60
CA PRO A 41 6.89 -30.30 -11.34
C PRO A 41 6.45 -30.28 -9.87
N GLU A 42 7.40 -30.31 -8.93
CA GLU A 42 7.10 -30.42 -7.50
C GLU A 42 7.45 -29.17 -6.68
N GLN A 43 8.67 -28.66 -6.83
CA GLN A 43 9.16 -27.50 -6.10
C GLN A 43 8.61 -26.19 -6.68
N GLN A 44 8.42 -25.18 -5.82
CA GLN A 44 8.11 -23.82 -6.24
C GLN A 44 9.31 -23.20 -6.97
N ALA A 45 9.52 -23.60 -8.23
CA ALA A 45 10.62 -23.12 -9.06
C ALA A 45 10.17 -22.95 -10.51
N VAL A 46 10.49 -21.80 -11.08
CA VAL A 46 10.18 -21.44 -12.47
C VAL A 46 11.41 -20.87 -13.14
N LEU A 47 11.63 -21.27 -14.39
CA LEU A 47 12.64 -20.71 -15.27
C LEU A 47 11.94 -19.78 -16.26
N LEU A 48 12.37 -18.52 -16.25
CA LEU A 48 11.83 -17.45 -17.09
C LEU A 48 12.92 -16.95 -18.02
N GLU A 49 12.52 -16.40 -19.16
CA GLU A 49 13.38 -15.59 -20.01
C GLU A 49 13.98 -14.43 -19.20
N ARG A 50 15.27 -14.16 -19.42
CA ARG A 50 15.93 -13.01 -18.83
C ARG A 50 15.69 -11.78 -19.71
N VAL A 51 14.75 -10.94 -19.31
CA VAL A 51 14.45 -9.66 -19.96
C VAL A 51 15.47 -8.60 -19.53
N GLY A 52 15.87 -7.73 -20.46
CA GLY A 52 16.75 -6.58 -20.21
C GLY A 52 16.00 -5.34 -19.74
N GLY A 53 16.71 -4.42 -19.08
CA GLY A 53 16.16 -3.14 -18.61
C GLY A 53 16.45 -2.85 -17.14
N ALA A 54 15.98 -1.69 -16.68
CA ALA A 54 16.00 -1.24 -15.30
C ALA A 54 14.62 -1.42 -14.62
N THR A 55 14.59 -1.45 -13.28
CA THR A 55 13.38 -1.71 -12.47
C THR A 55 12.97 -0.53 -11.58
N TRP A 56 13.84 0.46 -11.42
CA TRP A 56 13.62 1.56 -10.48
C TRP A 56 13.13 2.80 -11.21
N PHE A 57 11.84 2.82 -11.57
CA PHE A 57 11.22 3.89 -12.37
C PHE A 57 11.53 5.31 -11.87
N ARG A 58 11.60 5.49 -10.56
CA ARG A 58 11.88 6.81 -9.95
C ARG A 58 13.32 7.29 -10.16
N LEU A 59 14.25 6.40 -10.52
CA LEU A 59 15.65 6.72 -10.79
C LEU A 59 15.89 7.19 -12.24
N ILE A 60 14.85 7.22 -13.09
CA ILE A 60 14.95 7.83 -14.42
C ILE A 60 15.25 9.32 -14.24
N ALA A 61 16.43 9.75 -14.68
CA ALA A 61 16.91 11.12 -14.49
C ALA A 61 16.32 12.09 -15.52
N ASP A 62 16.09 11.63 -16.76
CA ASP A 62 15.43 12.41 -17.81
C ASP A 62 13.91 12.41 -17.58
N PRO A 63 13.29 13.55 -17.24
CA PRO A 63 11.85 13.63 -17.04
C PRO A 63 11.04 13.20 -18.28
N ASP A 64 11.56 13.47 -19.49
CA ASP A 64 10.86 13.10 -20.72
C ASP A 64 10.90 11.59 -20.93
N GLU A 65 12.00 10.92 -20.61
CA GLU A 65 12.08 9.46 -20.59
C GLU A 65 11.14 8.86 -19.55
N GLN A 66 11.06 9.46 -18.37
CA GLN A 66 10.16 9.00 -17.32
C GLN A 66 8.70 9.09 -17.76
N VAL A 67 8.30 10.19 -18.42
CA VAL A 67 6.97 10.35 -19.01
C VAL A 67 6.72 9.31 -20.11
N ARG A 68 7.64 9.14 -21.07
CA ARG A 68 7.49 8.13 -22.14
C ARG A 68 7.34 6.71 -21.58
N THR A 69 8.14 6.36 -20.57
CA THR A 69 8.06 5.06 -19.89
C THR A 69 6.70 4.85 -19.23
N ALA A 70 6.19 5.87 -18.52
CA ALA A 70 4.87 5.81 -17.90
C ALA A 70 3.73 5.69 -18.93
N GLN A 71 3.80 6.42 -20.04
CA GLN A 71 2.84 6.32 -21.14
C GLN A 71 2.83 4.92 -21.75
N ASP A 72 4.02 4.35 -21.99
CA ASP A 72 4.15 3.01 -22.56
C ASP A 72 3.70 1.90 -21.59
N PHE A 73 3.88 2.10 -20.28
CA PHE A 73 3.29 1.25 -19.25
C PHE A 73 1.76 1.31 -19.28
N ILE A 74 1.18 2.51 -19.28
CA ILE A 74 -0.27 2.71 -19.35
C ILE A 74 -0.87 2.08 -20.61
N ALA A 75 -0.18 2.18 -21.75
CA ALA A 75 -0.62 1.53 -22.97
C ALA A 75 -0.66 0.00 -22.86
N LYS A 76 0.30 -0.61 -22.15
CA LYS A 76 0.32 -2.06 -21.90
C LYS A 76 -0.74 -2.51 -20.90
N LEU A 77 -0.96 -1.73 -19.84
CA LEU A 77 -2.05 -1.99 -18.90
C LEU A 77 -3.42 -1.91 -19.60
N ALA A 78 -3.61 -0.88 -20.43
CA ALA A 78 -4.82 -0.74 -21.25
C ALA A 78 -4.97 -1.86 -22.30
N TYR A 79 -3.87 -2.41 -22.81
CA TYR A 79 -3.90 -3.58 -23.68
C TYR A 79 -4.36 -4.83 -22.92
N LEU A 80 -3.78 -5.09 -21.74
CA LEU A 80 -4.17 -6.20 -20.86
C LEU A 80 -5.67 -6.17 -20.57
N HIS A 81 -6.21 -5.02 -20.14
CA HIS A 81 -7.61 -4.88 -19.77
C HIS A 81 -8.61 -4.90 -20.95
N ARG A 82 -8.13 -4.97 -22.19
CA ARG A 82 -8.98 -5.14 -23.38
C ARG A 82 -9.08 -6.58 -23.87
N LEU A 83 -8.19 -7.46 -23.42
CA LEU A 83 -8.25 -8.86 -23.76
C LEU A 83 -9.50 -9.48 -23.12
N ASP A 84 -10.21 -10.33 -23.86
CA ASP A 84 -11.37 -11.05 -23.32
C ASP A 84 -10.84 -12.09 -22.32
N PRO A 85 -11.18 -12.01 -21.03
CA PRO A 85 -10.70 -12.96 -20.04
C PRO A 85 -11.15 -14.41 -20.32
N HIS A 86 -12.18 -14.64 -21.14
CA HIS A 86 -12.63 -15.98 -21.54
C HIS A 86 -11.69 -16.65 -22.54
N ASP A 87 -10.83 -15.87 -23.22
CA ASP A 87 -9.83 -16.40 -24.13
C ASP A 87 -8.60 -16.97 -23.39
N PHE A 88 -8.50 -16.74 -22.07
CA PHE A 88 -7.39 -17.21 -21.24
C PHE A 88 -7.62 -18.62 -20.70
N ALA A 89 -6.68 -19.52 -21.00
CA ALA A 89 -6.64 -20.87 -20.43
C ALA A 89 -5.91 -20.93 -19.07
N ILE A 90 -6.46 -20.29 -18.03
CA ILE A 90 -5.86 -20.24 -16.67
C ILE A 90 -6.77 -20.90 -15.61
N PRO A 91 -6.90 -22.25 -15.60
CA PRO A 91 -7.70 -22.98 -14.61
C PRO A 91 -7.46 -22.61 -13.14
N ALA A 92 -6.24 -22.20 -12.77
CA ALA A 92 -5.92 -21.83 -11.39
C ALA A 92 -6.69 -20.60 -10.87
N LEU A 93 -7.15 -19.72 -11.77
CA LEU A 93 -7.97 -18.54 -11.40
C LEU A 93 -9.47 -18.84 -11.36
N GLY A 94 -9.88 -20.07 -11.70
CA GLY A 94 -11.28 -20.44 -11.81
C GLY A 94 -11.99 -19.79 -13.01
N PRO A 95 -13.33 -19.90 -13.09
CA PRO A 95 -14.09 -19.35 -14.20
C PRO A 95 -14.20 -17.83 -14.12
N VAL A 96 -14.26 -17.19 -15.29
CA VAL A 96 -14.68 -15.78 -15.39
C VAL A 96 -16.16 -15.67 -15.03
N ARG A 97 -16.49 -14.70 -14.18
CA ARG A 97 -17.83 -14.45 -13.62
C ARG A 97 -18.04 -12.94 -13.49
N ALA A 98 -19.20 -12.53 -12.97
CA ALA A 98 -19.45 -11.11 -12.72
C ALA A 98 -18.44 -10.55 -11.71
N VAL A 99 -18.01 -9.30 -11.91
CA VAL A 99 -17.02 -8.61 -11.05
C VAL A 99 -17.39 -8.71 -9.57
N ARG A 100 -18.67 -8.48 -9.24
CA ARG A 100 -19.15 -8.56 -7.85
C ARG A 100 -18.84 -9.89 -7.18
N GLU A 101 -18.88 -11.00 -7.92
CA GLU A 101 -18.66 -12.32 -7.36
C GLU A 101 -17.18 -12.53 -7.03
N HIS A 102 -16.27 -12.08 -7.89
CA HIS A 102 -14.84 -12.09 -7.61
C HIS A 102 -14.47 -11.19 -6.42
N VAL A 103 -15.11 -10.03 -6.32
CA VAL A 103 -14.94 -9.13 -5.16
C VAL A 103 -15.37 -9.82 -3.85
N HIS A 104 -16.50 -10.53 -3.85
CA HIS A 104 -16.96 -11.28 -2.68
C HIS A 104 -15.98 -12.41 -2.29
N ASP A 105 -15.42 -13.14 -3.26
CA ASP A 105 -14.44 -14.19 -2.98
C ASP A 105 -13.15 -13.66 -2.36
N GLU A 106 -12.69 -12.50 -2.84
CA GLU A 106 -11.51 -11.81 -2.31
C GLU A 106 -11.75 -11.27 -0.89
N ILE A 107 -12.92 -10.71 -0.61
CA ILE A 107 -13.32 -10.31 0.76
C ILE A 107 -13.38 -11.53 1.67
N ALA A 108 -13.95 -12.65 1.19
CA ALA A 108 -13.98 -13.89 1.95
C ALA A 108 -12.55 -14.41 2.23
N ALA A 109 -11.62 -14.27 1.29
CA ALA A 109 -10.21 -14.62 1.48
C ALA A 109 -9.53 -13.72 2.54
N ILE A 110 -9.79 -12.41 2.50
CA ILE A 110 -9.34 -11.46 3.54
C ILE A 110 -9.85 -11.91 4.92
N ARG A 111 -11.16 -12.19 5.05
CA ARG A 111 -11.75 -12.65 6.30
C ARG A 111 -11.12 -13.96 6.81
N ARG A 112 -10.89 -14.94 5.92
CA ARG A 112 -10.20 -16.20 6.27
C ARG A 112 -8.80 -15.94 6.84
N ARG A 113 -8.03 -15.02 6.25
CA ARG A 113 -6.70 -14.62 6.76
C ARG A 113 -6.79 -13.97 8.13
N LEU A 114 -7.71 -13.02 8.30
CA LEU A 114 -7.91 -12.34 9.59
C LEU A 114 -8.33 -13.32 10.70
N ASN A 115 -9.21 -14.28 10.41
CA ASN A 115 -9.66 -15.29 11.38
C ASN A 115 -8.56 -16.28 11.79
N LYS A 116 -7.58 -16.55 10.93
CA LYS A 116 -6.39 -17.38 11.24
C LYS A 116 -5.39 -16.62 12.11
N HIS A 117 -5.42 -15.29 12.08
CA HIS A 117 -4.50 -14.47 12.85
C HIS A 117 -4.82 -14.54 14.35
N ARG A 118 -3.80 -14.76 15.17
CA ARG A 118 -3.99 -14.97 16.62
C ARG A 118 -4.38 -13.71 17.38
N ARG A 119 -4.10 -12.53 16.82
CA ARG A 119 -4.43 -11.24 17.43
C ARG A 119 -5.66 -10.66 16.75
N PRO A 120 -6.60 -10.06 17.49
CA PRO A 120 -7.69 -9.29 16.89
C PRO A 120 -7.14 -8.21 15.96
N ALA A 121 -7.83 -7.98 14.84
CA ALA A 121 -7.55 -6.90 13.89
C ALA A 121 -8.84 -6.11 13.61
N PRO A 122 -9.42 -5.44 14.62
CA PRO A 122 -10.79 -4.97 14.56
C PRO A 122 -11.00 -3.86 13.52
N LEU A 123 -10.01 -3.00 13.24
CA LEU A 123 -10.09 -2.05 12.12
C LEU A 123 -10.21 -2.78 10.77
N LEU A 124 -9.43 -3.85 10.55
CA LEU A 124 -9.50 -4.59 9.29
C LEU A 124 -10.79 -5.39 9.14
N LEU A 125 -11.34 -5.91 10.25
CA LEU A 125 -12.67 -6.53 10.25
C LEU A 125 -13.74 -5.50 9.88
N TYR A 126 -13.70 -4.31 10.49
CA TYR A 126 -14.59 -3.21 10.13
C TYR A 126 -14.48 -2.81 8.64
N CYS A 127 -13.25 -2.69 8.11
CA CYS A 127 -13.04 -2.40 6.69
C CYS A 127 -13.60 -3.52 5.80
N ALA A 128 -13.41 -4.79 6.15
CA ALA A 128 -13.98 -5.92 5.41
C ALA A 128 -15.52 -5.91 5.45
N ASP A 129 -16.12 -5.63 6.60
CA ASP A 129 -17.57 -5.46 6.76
C ASP A 129 -18.11 -4.29 5.93
N TRP A 130 -17.37 -3.17 5.87
CA TRP A 130 -17.73 -2.02 5.05
C TRP A 130 -17.64 -2.37 3.55
N LEU A 131 -16.55 -2.98 3.09
CA LEU A 131 -16.35 -3.38 1.70
C LEU A 131 -17.47 -4.33 1.23
N GLU A 132 -17.82 -5.32 2.05
CA GLU A 132 -18.86 -6.30 1.71
C GLU A 132 -20.25 -5.65 1.54
N ARG A 133 -20.57 -4.65 2.35
CA ARG A 133 -21.84 -3.91 2.26
C ARG A 133 -21.91 -2.94 1.07
N HIS A 134 -20.76 -2.56 0.50
CA HIS A 134 -20.66 -1.48 -0.49
C HIS A 134 -19.97 -1.95 -1.79
N VAL A 135 -20.00 -3.24 -2.10
CA VAL A 135 -19.50 -3.76 -3.38
C VAL A 135 -20.13 -2.95 -4.53
N PRO A 136 -19.32 -2.33 -5.42
CA PRO A 136 -19.85 -1.49 -6.48
C PRO A 136 -20.82 -2.23 -7.38
N ASP A 137 -21.91 -1.55 -7.76
CA ASP A 137 -22.84 -2.06 -8.77
C ASP A 137 -22.27 -1.80 -10.16
N TYR A 138 -21.36 -2.69 -10.59
CA TYR A 138 -20.72 -2.66 -11.89
C TYR A 138 -21.10 -3.92 -12.69
N ASP A 139 -21.72 -3.70 -13.85
CA ASP A 139 -22.22 -4.72 -14.77
C ASP A 139 -21.34 -4.92 -16.00
N GLY A 140 -20.23 -4.18 -16.09
CA GLY A 140 -19.26 -4.33 -17.17
C GLY A 140 -18.41 -5.60 -17.05
N PRO A 141 -17.60 -5.90 -18.08
CA PRO A 141 -16.82 -7.14 -18.11
C PRO A 141 -15.75 -7.15 -17.01
N ALA A 142 -15.56 -8.31 -16.40
CA ALA A 142 -14.32 -8.56 -15.66
C ALA A 142 -13.12 -8.51 -16.63
N VAL A 143 -11.97 -8.13 -16.11
CA VAL A 143 -10.69 -8.19 -16.82
C VAL A 143 -9.70 -9.05 -16.03
N LEU A 144 -8.58 -9.45 -16.63
CA LEU A 144 -7.47 -9.94 -15.84
C LEU A 144 -6.75 -8.75 -15.21
N VAL A 145 -6.83 -8.66 -13.88
CA VAL A 145 -6.16 -7.69 -13.02
C VAL A 145 -4.81 -8.26 -12.61
N GLN A 146 -3.72 -7.48 -12.71
CA GLN A 146 -2.40 -7.90 -12.25
C GLN A 146 -2.35 -7.99 -10.71
N GLY A 147 -3.04 -7.08 -10.02
CA GLY A 147 -3.28 -7.12 -8.58
C GLY A 147 -2.15 -6.54 -7.74
N ASP A 148 -1.06 -6.11 -8.37
CA ASP A 148 0.01 -5.32 -7.77
C ASP A 148 0.61 -4.29 -8.75
N THR A 149 -0.26 -3.60 -9.49
CA THR A 149 0.13 -2.69 -10.56
C THR A 149 0.89 -1.46 -10.04
N GLY A 150 2.07 -1.16 -10.60
CA GLY A 150 2.81 0.06 -10.22
C GLY A 150 4.27 0.17 -10.68
N PRO A 151 4.92 1.32 -10.42
CA PRO A 151 6.31 1.63 -10.81
C PRO A 151 7.41 0.70 -10.25
N GLY A 152 7.08 -0.27 -9.41
CA GLY A 152 7.99 -1.31 -8.93
C GLY A 152 7.88 -2.65 -9.69
N ASN A 153 6.81 -2.83 -10.47
CA ASN A 153 6.43 -4.13 -11.04
C ASN A 153 6.45 -4.13 -12.58
N PHE A 154 7.32 -3.30 -13.15
CA PHE A 154 7.71 -3.42 -14.55
C PHE A 154 9.20 -3.10 -14.75
N MET A 155 9.76 -3.64 -15.84
CA MET A 155 11.08 -3.34 -16.36
C MET A 155 10.96 -2.38 -17.53
N TYR A 156 11.97 -1.53 -17.72
CA TYR A 156 12.01 -0.59 -18.84
C TYR A 156 13.42 -0.37 -19.40
N ASP A 157 13.49 0.06 -20.66
CA ASP A 157 14.70 0.46 -21.34
C ASP A 157 14.38 1.59 -22.34
N ALA A 158 15.14 2.69 -22.26
CA ALA A 158 15.06 3.86 -23.15
C ALA A 158 13.62 4.35 -23.40
N GLY A 159 12.82 4.53 -22.35
CA GLY A 159 11.45 5.01 -22.48
C GLY A 159 10.40 3.95 -22.81
N ARG A 160 10.75 2.65 -22.88
CA ARG A 160 9.83 1.56 -23.19
C ARG A 160 9.83 0.48 -22.11
N VAL A 161 8.65 0.01 -21.73
CA VAL A 161 8.46 -1.14 -20.86
C VAL A 161 8.84 -2.42 -21.61
N THR A 162 9.72 -3.20 -20.99
CA THR A 162 10.23 -4.46 -21.54
C THR A 162 9.58 -5.69 -20.93
N ALA A 163 9.07 -5.60 -19.70
CA ALA A 163 8.31 -6.65 -19.04
C ALA A 163 7.44 -6.08 -17.91
N ILE A 164 6.21 -6.55 -17.79
CA ILE A 164 5.39 -6.47 -16.58
C ILE A 164 5.65 -7.75 -15.78
N VAL A 165 5.93 -7.60 -14.49
CA VAL A 165 6.34 -8.69 -13.61
C VAL A 165 5.42 -8.75 -12.38
N ASP A 166 5.65 -9.77 -11.56
CA ASP A 166 4.96 -9.95 -10.28
C ASP A 166 3.44 -10.15 -10.41
N TRP A 167 3.07 -11.34 -10.89
CA TRP A 167 1.68 -11.74 -11.15
C TRP A 167 1.08 -12.54 -9.98
N GLU A 168 1.69 -12.45 -8.80
CA GLU A 168 1.31 -13.26 -7.64
C GLU A 168 -0.02 -12.86 -6.99
N LEU A 169 -0.57 -11.70 -7.34
CA LEU A 169 -1.89 -11.22 -6.91
C LEU A 169 -2.92 -11.19 -8.03
N ALA A 170 -2.60 -11.76 -9.20
CA ALA A 170 -3.44 -11.64 -10.38
C ALA A 170 -4.75 -12.41 -10.23
N HIS A 171 -5.85 -11.81 -10.67
CA HIS A 171 -7.19 -12.37 -10.55
C HIS A 171 -8.12 -11.74 -11.59
N TYR A 172 -9.31 -12.32 -11.76
CA TYR A 172 -10.35 -11.67 -12.56
C TYR A 172 -11.08 -10.63 -11.69
N GLY A 173 -11.30 -9.44 -12.22
CA GLY A 173 -11.90 -8.36 -11.42
C GLY A 173 -12.25 -7.10 -12.21
N ASP A 174 -12.52 -6.02 -11.48
CA ASP A 174 -12.75 -4.70 -12.06
C ASP A 174 -11.39 -4.09 -12.49
N PRO A 175 -11.26 -3.51 -13.70
CA PRO A 175 -10.06 -2.77 -14.07
C PRO A 175 -9.67 -1.64 -13.11
N MET A 176 -10.63 -1.10 -12.34
CA MET A 176 -10.37 -0.07 -11.33
C MET A 176 -9.54 -0.58 -10.14
N ASP A 177 -9.46 -1.90 -9.91
CA ASP A 177 -8.56 -2.47 -8.89
C ASP A 177 -7.10 -2.15 -9.23
N ASP A 178 -6.66 -2.42 -10.46
CA ASP A 178 -5.29 -2.10 -10.89
C ASP A 178 -5.02 -0.59 -10.91
N ILE A 179 -6.02 0.26 -11.15
CA ILE A 179 -5.90 1.72 -11.02
C ILE A 179 -5.72 2.15 -9.55
N ALA A 180 -6.39 1.47 -8.62
CA ALA A 180 -6.20 1.69 -7.19
C ALA A 180 -4.82 1.21 -6.71
N TRP A 181 -4.35 0.05 -7.18
CA TRP A 181 -2.98 -0.43 -6.92
C TRP A 181 -1.93 0.53 -7.49
N LEU A 182 -2.11 0.99 -8.73
CA LEU A 182 -1.22 1.98 -9.33
C LEU A 182 -1.21 3.29 -8.52
N SER A 183 -2.37 3.71 -8.00
CA SER A 183 -2.48 4.85 -7.09
C SER A 183 -1.67 4.64 -5.81
N LEU A 184 -1.80 3.47 -5.18
CA LEU A 184 -1.10 3.10 -3.94
C LEU A 184 0.41 3.08 -4.15
N ARG A 185 0.87 2.40 -5.20
CA ARG A 185 2.29 2.30 -5.55
C ARG A 185 2.89 3.66 -5.91
N THR A 186 2.11 4.55 -6.52
CA THR A 186 2.51 5.95 -6.80
C THR A 186 2.85 6.75 -5.52
N VAL A 187 2.19 6.45 -4.40
CA VAL A 187 2.52 7.08 -3.10
C VAL A 187 3.89 6.62 -2.58
N GLN A 188 4.24 5.36 -2.81
CA GLN A 188 5.51 4.78 -2.36
C GLN A 188 6.68 5.18 -3.27
N ASP A 189 6.46 5.09 -4.58
CA ASP A 189 7.39 5.48 -5.62
C ASP A 189 6.65 6.38 -6.60
N THR A 190 7.04 7.66 -6.60
CA THR A 190 6.39 8.71 -7.41
C THR A 190 6.22 8.26 -8.85
N PHE A 191 5.03 8.47 -9.38
CA PHE A 191 4.72 8.31 -10.79
C PHE A 191 4.72 9.69 -11.47
N THR A 192 4.59 9.70 -12.80
CA THR A 192 4.34 10.96 -13.53
C THR A 192 2.95 11.50 -13.21
N ASP A 193 2.54 12.61 -13.86
CA ASP A 193 1.21 13.22 -13.65
C ASP A 193 0.07 12.20 -13.74
N PHE A 194 -0.46 11.80 -12.59
CA PHE A 194 -1.35 10.64 -12.46
C PHE A 194 -2.64 10.83 -13.26
N ALA A 195 -3.25 12.00 -13.16
CA ALA A 195 -4.48 12.33 -13.86
C ALA A 195 -4.32 12.26 -15.39
N SER A 196 -3.20 12.75 -15.95
CA SER A 196 -2.91 12.62 -17.38
C SER A 196 -2.75 11.15 -17.80
N ARG A 197 -2.07 10.34 -16.97
CA ARG A 197 -1.90 8.90 -17.21
C ARG A 197 -3.24 8.16 -17.17
N LEU A 198 -4.14 8.54 -16.28
CA LEU A 198 -5.51 8.00 -16.25
C LEU A 198 -6.32 8.37 -17.50
N ALA A 199 -6.24 9.61 -17.97
CA ALA A 199 -6.91 10.03 -19.20
C ALA A 199 -6.40 9.27 -20.44
N GLU A 200 -5.11 8.97 -20.50
CA GLU A 200 -4.52 8.11 -21.53
C GLU A 200 -5.04 6.66 -21.42
N TYR A 201 -5.12 6.13 -20.20
CA TYR A 201 -5.68 4.81 -19.94
C TYR A 201 -7.14 4.71 -20.43
N GLU A 202 -8.00 5.68 -20.12
CA GLU A 202 -9.41 5.67 -20.60
C GLU A 202 -9.48 5.60 -22.12
N LYS A 203 -8.68 6.43 -22.79
CA LYS A 203 -8.64 6.50 -24.26
C LYS A 203 -8.18 5.18 -24.89
N LEU A 204 -7.20 4.51 -24.29
CA LEU A 204 -6.60 3.30 -24.85
C LEU A 204 -7.37 2.03 -24.50
N SER A 205 -7.93 1.97 -23.30
CA SER A 205 -8.63 0.78 -22.79
C SER A 205 -10.11 0.76 -23.15
N GLY A 206 -10.74 1.92 -23.32
CA GLY A 206 -12.19 2.05 -23.42
C GLY A 206 -12.91 1.96 -22.07
N HIS A 207 -12.19 1.69 -20.98
CA HIS A 207 -12.73 1.68 -19.62
C HIS A 207 -12.70 3.08 -19.04
N ARG A 208 -13.88 3.64 -18.74
CA ARG A 208 -13.98 4.93 -18.06
C ARG A 208 -13.48 4.82 -16.61
N ILE A 209 -12.68 5.79 -16.18
CA ILE A 209 -12.33 5.94 -14.77
C ILE A 209 -13.55 6.38 -14.00
N ASP A 210 -13.96 5.53 -13.08
CA ASP A 210 -14.99 5.81 -12.11
C ASP A 210 -14.33 6.10 -10.77
N GLU A 211 -14.32 7.39 -10.39
CA GLU A 211 -13.65 7.83 -9.16
C GLU A 211 -14.21 7.12 -7.92
N SER A 212 -15.51 6.82 -7.87
CA SER A 212 -16.13 6.15 -6.72
C SER A 212 -15.63 4.71 -6.59
N ARG A 213 -15.54 3.98 -7.71
CA ARG A 213 -14.97 2.63 -7.75
C ARG A 213 -13.49 2.64 -7.43
N VAL A 214 -12.71 3.61 -7.93
CA VAL A 214 -11.29 3.71 -7.58
C VAL A 214 -11.11 3.95 -6.08
N TRP A 215 -11.93 4.77 -5.42
CA TRP A 215 -11.86 4.94 -3.96
C TRP A 215 -12.28 3.69 -3.18
N TYR A 216 -13.29 2.95 -3.65
CA TYR A 216 -13.63 1.63 -3.12
C TYR A 216 -12.41 0.69 -3.21
N TYR A 217 -11.78 0.59 -4.39
CA TYR A 217 -10.62 -0.27 -4.59
C TYR A 217 -9.35 0.22 -3.90
N ARG A 218 -9.20 1.52 -3.60
CA ARG A 218 -8.10 2.04 -2.75
C ARG A 218 -8.22 1.53 -1.31
N LEU A 219 -9.44 1.57 -0.75
CA LEU A 219 -9.72 0.94 0.54
C LEU A 219 -9.52 -0.58 0.47
N PHE A 220 -9.96 -1.20 -0.63
CA PHE A 220 -9.79 -2.64 -0.85
C PHE A 220 -8.32 -3.05 -0.88
N ALA A 221 -7.49 -2.36 -1.66
CA ALA A 221 -6.05 -2.64 -1.81
C ALA A 221 -5.30 -2.53 -0.48
N GLU A 222 -5.53 -1.45 0.28
CA GLU A 222 -4.95 -1.30 1.62
C GLU A 222 -5.46 -2.38 2.59
N THR A 223 -6.75 -2.74 2.53
CA THR A 223 -7.31 -3.82 3.37
C THR A 223 -6.71 -5.18 3.01
N ARG A 224 -6.54 -5.47 1.70
CA ARG A 224 -5.90 -6.68 1.19
C ARG A 224 -4.46 -6.75 1.68
N LEU A 225 -3.66 -5.70 1.48
CA LEU A 225 -2.27 -5.61 1.92
C LEU A 225 -2.12 -5.77 3.43
N ALA A 226 -2.92 -5.03 4.19
CA ALA A 226 -2.93 -5.08 5.64
C ALA A 226 -3.30 -6.47 6.19
N SER A 227 -4.21 -7.20 5.52
CA SER A 227 -4.60 -8.55 5.92
C SER A 227 -3.45 -9.57 5.88
N MET A 228 -2.38 -9.29 5.14
CA MET A 228 -1.19 -10.15 5.07
C MET A 228 -0.33 -10.05 6.34
N ASN A 229 -0.36 -8.91 7.05
CA ASN A 229 0.30 -8.73 8.33
C ASN A 229 -0.52 -7.82 9.26
N PRO A 230 -1.62 -8.34 9.85
CA PRO A 230 -2.61 -7.51 10.55
C PRO A 230 -2.06 -6.79 11.78
N SER A 231 -1.03 -7.36 12.44
CA SER A 231 -0.45 -6.83 13.69
C SER A 231 0.05 -5.40 13.59
N GLY A 232 0.34 -4.91 12.38
CA GLY A 232 0.84 -3.57 12.13
C GLY A 232 -0.21 -2.47 12.13
N ILE A 233 -1.50 -2.80 11.96
CA ILE A 233 -2.53 -1.79 11.67
C ILE A 233 -3.07 -1.11 12.93
N ASP A 234 -3.38 -1.89 13.96
CA ASP A 234 -4.02 -1.36 15.18
C ASP A 234 -3.00 -0.77 16.17
N ALA A 235 -1.73 -1.19 16.08
CA ALA A 235 -0.65 -0.70 16.92
C ALA A 235 0.00 0.57 16.34
N ARG A 236 0.36 1.53 17.20
CA ARG A 236 1.09 2.75 16.79
C ARG A 236 2.43 2.42 16.11
N ALA A 237 3.13 1.42 16.65
CA ALA A 237 4.35 0.89 16.08
C ALA A 237 4.46 -0.60 16.44
N ALA A 238 4.40 -1.47 15.44
CA ALA A 238 4.68 -2.90 15.59
C ALA A 238 5.79 -3.31 14.62
N LEU A 239 6.90 -3.79 15.16
CA LEU A 239 8.08 -4.19 14.40
C LEU A 239 8.49 -5.61 14.79
N PRO A 240 8.76 -6.50 13.84
CA PRO A 240 9.36 -7.80 14.15
C PRO A 240 10.74 -7.60 14.78
N ALA A 241 11.01 -8.29 15.89
CA ALA A 241 12.22 -8.10 16.70
C ALA A 241 13.52 -8.25 15.90
N ASP A 242 13.55 -9.18 14.94
CA ASP A 242 14.75 -9.53 14.17
C ASP A 242 14.78 -8.91 12.77
N SER A 243 14.01 -7.85 12.53
CA SER A 243 13.97 -7.20 11.21
C SER A 243 15.13 -6.23 11.04
N PRO A 244 16.14 -6.52 10.18
CA PRO A 244 17.23 -5.57 9.92
C PRO A 244 16.73 -4.30 9.20
N ASP A 245 15.52 -4.36 8.62
CA ASP A 245 14.86 -3.26 7.93
C ASP A 245 13.78 -2.56 8.78
N ALA A 246 13.83 -2.71 10.10
CA ALA A 246 12.82 -2.21 11.04
C ALA A 246 12.48 -0.72 10.84
N GLY A 247 13.47 0.14 10.57
CA GLY A 247 13.22 1.57 10.34
C GLY A 247 12.43 1.88 9.07
N ASN A 248 12.61 1.12 7.98
CA ASN A 248 11.77 1.25 6.79
C ASN A 248 10.37 0.68 7.06
N ARG A 249 10.28 -0.49 7.70
CA ARG A 249 8.98 -1.09 8.08
C ARG A 249 8.15 -0.15 8.95
N LEU A 250 8.78 0.61 9.84
CA LEU A 250 8.11 1.59 10.68
C LEU A 250 7.42 2.69 9.85
N ILE A 251 8.16 3.33 8.94
CA ILE A 251 7.64 4.45 8.14
C ILE A 251 6.63 3.99 7.09
N TYR A 252 6.84 2.82 6.46
CA TYR A 252 5.88 2.25 5.52
C TYR A 252 4.63 1.74 6.23
N GLY A 253 4.76 1.15 7.42
CA GLY A 253 3.63 0.77 8.24
C GLY A 253 2.75 1.98 8.60
N MET A 254 3.38 3.10 9.01
CA MET A 254 2.65 4.34 9.24
C MET A 254 1.97 4.87 7.96
N LEU A 255 2.67 4.85 6.82
CA LEU A 255 2.11 5.27 5.54
C LEU A 255 0.84 4.48 5.18
N HIS A 256 0.91 3.14 5.22
CA HIS A 256 -0.24 2.28 4.90
C HIS A 256 -1.41 2.47 5.86
N ARG A 257 -1.14 2.58 7.16
CA ARG A 257 -2.19 2.90 8.15
C ARG A 257 -2.87 4.23 7.83
N ARG A 258 -2.09 5.24 7.43
CA ARG A 258 -2.64 6.53 7.05
C ARG A 258 -3.48 6.42 5.78
N LEU A 259 -2.95 5.81 4.73
CA LEU A 259 -3.65 5.64 3.45
C LEU A 259 -4.95 4.83 3.60
N LEU A 260 -4.95 3.78 4.43
CA LEU A 260 -6.14 3.01 4.77
C LEU A 260 -7.22 3.89 5.40
N VAL A 261 -6.87 4.69 6.41
CA VAL A 261 -7.85 5.55 7.09
C VAL A 261 -8.24 6.76 6.23
N GLU A 262 -7.35 7.29 5.38
CA GLU A 262 -7.69 8.30 4.36
C GLU A 262 -8.74 7.77 3.38
N ALA A 263 -8.53 6.56 2.85
CA ALA A 263 -9.49 5.92 1.95
C ALA A 263 -10.82 5.65 2.66
N LEU A 264 -10.77 5.13 3.89
CA LEU A 264 -11.97 4.88 4.70
C LEU A 264 -12.75 6.16 5.01
N ALA A 265 -12.06 7.23 5.42
CA ALA A 265 -12.67 8.52 5.69
C ALA A 265 -13.29 9.12 4.41
N HIS A 266 -12.64 8.96 3.26
CA HIS A 266 -13.16 9.40 1.98
C HIS A 266 -14.46 8.68 1.62
N VAL A 267 -14.48 7.35 1.66
CA VAL A 267 -15.67 6.58 1.25
C VAL A 267 -16.86 6.74 2.21
N ILE A 268 -16.61 7.11 3.48
CA ILE A 268 -17.66 7.49 4.44
C ILE A 268 -18.14 8.95 4.24
N GLY A 269 -17.41 9.75 3.46
CA GLY A 269 -17.72 11.16 3.24
C GLY A 269 -17.43 12.03 4.46
N LEU A 270 -16.31 11.78 5.14
CA LEU A 270 -15.83 12.63 6.22
C LEU A 270 -15.04 13.83 5.65
N PRO A 271 -15.29 15.06 6.16
CA PRO A 271 -14.38 16.17 5.90
C PRO A 271 -13.05 15.94 6.61
N ASP A 272 -12.04 16.75 6.26
CA ASP A 272 -10.79 16.70 7.03
C ASP A 272 -11.02 17.08 8.50
N VAL A 273 -10.33 16.39 9.41
CA VAL A 273 -10.47 16.58 10.85
C VAL A 273 -9.24 17.29 11.39
N SER A 274 -9.45 18.41 12.08
CA SER A 274 -8.36 19.11 12.76
C SER A 274 -8.07 18.47 14.12
N VAL A 275 -6.79 18.30 14.42
CA VAL A 275 -6.29 17.83 15.72
C VAL A 275 -5.23 18.82 16.18
N GLU A 276 -5.44 19.40 17.37
CA GLU A 276 -4.45 20.24 18.01
C GLU A 276 -3.25 19.37 18.43
N MET A 277 -2.06 19.73 17.94
CA MET A 277 -0.83 19.01 18.24
C MET A 277 -0.01 19.75 19.29
N PRO A 278 0.66 19.02 20.20
CA PRO A 278 1.61 19.61 21.13
C PRO A 278 2.63 20.53 20.45
N GLY A 279 2.77 21.75 20.97
CA GLY A 279 3.71 22.76 20.45
C GLY A 279 5.19 22.41 20.65
N ALA A 280 6.07 23.25 20.06
CA ALA A 280 7.52 23.10 20.13
C ALA A 280 8.12 23.34 21.53
N GLU A 281 7.33 23.86 22.47
CA GLU A 281 7.75 24.17 23.84
C GLU A 281 8.09 22.92 24.67
N GLN A 282 7.56 21.75 24.27
CA GLN A 282 7.86 20.48 24.93
C GLN A 282 9.25 19.99 24.52
N SER A 283 10.10 19.77 25.52
CA SER A 283 11.47 19.27 25.35
C SER A 283 11.68 17.96 26.11
N SER A 284 12.57 17.13 25.59
CA SER A 284 13.06 15.94 26.28
C SER A 284 14.40 16.25 26.95
N PRO A 285 14.65 15.80 28.19
CA PRO A 285 15.97 15.90 28.81
C PRO A 285 17.05 15.08 28.07
N TYR A 286 16.64 14.14 27.21
CA TYR A 286 17.51 13.27 26.42
C TYR A 286 17.66 13.72 24.97
N GLN A 287 17.11 14.88 24.58
CA GLN A 287 17.16 15.37 23.19
C GLN A 287 18.58 15.37 22.62
N ALA A 288 19.56 15.85 23.39
CA ALA A 288 20.97 15.87 22.97
C ALA A 288 21.55 14.47 22.71
N VAL A 289 21.08 13.43 23.43
CA VAL A 289 21.50 12.04 23.25
C VAL A 289 20.92 11.47 21.97
N TYR A 290 19.64 11.73 21.69
CA TYR A 290 19.02 11.34 20.43
C TYR A 290 19.70 11.98 19.21
N ASP A 291 19.98 13.28 19.29
CA ASP A 291 20.65 14.03 18.22
C ASP A 291 22.09 13.52 17.98
N ALA A 292 22.85 13.28 19.05
CA ALA A 292 24.19 12.71 18.96
C ALA A 292 24.16 11.30 18.33
N THR A 293 23.20 10.46 18.74
CA THR A 293 23.05 9.09 18.21
C THR A 293 22.68 9.12 16.73
N ALA A 294 21.71 9.96 16.33
CA ALA A 294 21.34 10.13 14.93
C ALA A 294 22.51 10.65 14.08
N SER A 295 23.33 11.56 14.63
CA SER A 295 24.54 12.08 13.98
C SER A 295 25.60 10.99 13.77
N VAL A 296 25.86 10.16 14.79
CA VAL A 296 26.79 9.02 14.68
C VAL A 296 26.32 8.03 13.61
N LEU A 297 25.03 7.67 13.60
CA LEU A 297 24.47 6.77 12.60
C LEU A 297 24.60 7.36 11.19
N LYS A 298 24.30 8.65 11.01
CA LYS A 298 24.50 9.34 9.73
C LYS A 298 25.95 9.24 9.26
N ALA A 299 26.89 9.58 10.14
CA ALA A 299 28.32 9.56 9.83
C ALA A 299 28.87 8.14 9.59
N ALA A 300 28.25 7.10 10.15
CA ALA A 300 28.56 5.70 9.85
C ALA A 300 28.04 5.29 8.46
N ALA A 301 26.81 5.68 8.11
CA ALA A 301 26.25 5.41 6.79
C ALA A 301 27.10 6.09 5.67
N GLU A 302 27.53 7.34 5.87
CA GLU A 302 28.35 8.08 4.91
C GLU A 302 29.73 7.47 4.67
N ARG A 303 30.26 6.71 5.64
CA ARG A 303 31.56 6.03 5.53
C ARG A 303 31.47 4.61 5.00
N SER A 304 30.26 4.04 4.92
CA SER A 304 30.07 2.67 4.44
C SER A 304 30.07 2.63 2.91
N GLY A 305 30.82 1.72 2.30
CA GLY A 305 30.69 1.39 0.87
C GLY A 305 29.63 0.32 0.56
N ASP A 306 29.09 -0.33 1.60
CA ASP A 306 28.09 -1.38 1.46
C ASP A 306 26.67 -0.79 1.52
N ALA A 307 25.93 -0.94 0.42
CA ALA A 307 24.56 -0.44 0.27
C ALA A 307 23.57 -1.06 1.28
N LEU A 308 23.75 -2.34 1.64
CA LEU A 308 22.90 -3.00 2.62
C LEU A 308 23.18 -2.48 4.02
N ALA A 309 24.46 -2.29 4.38
CA ALA A 309 24.82 -1.67 5.64
C ALA A 309 24.31 -0.22 5.73
N GLN A 310 24.41 0.56 4.65
CA GLN A 310 23.83 1.90 4.59
C GLN A 310 22.31 1.88 4.84
N ARG A 311 21.57 0.95 4.22
CA ARG A 311 20.12 0.79 4.43
C ARG A 311 19.79 0.53 5.90
N TYR A 312 20.50 -0.38 6.56
CA TYR A 312 20.24 -0.72 7.96
C TYR A 312 20.57 0.43 8.91
N VAL A 313 21.70 1.11 8.71
CA VAL A 313 22.11 2.26 9.53
C VAL A 313 21.14 3.44 9.36
N LYS A 314 20.70 3.72 8.13
CA LYS A 314 19.64 4.72 7.87
C LYS A 314 18.32 4.30 8.52
N GLY A 315 18.00 3.01 8.51
CA GLY A 315 16.86 2.44 9.23
C GLY A 315 16.94 2.70 10.74
N ALA A 316 18.07 2.41 11.37
CA ALA A 316 18.29 2.69 12.80
C ALA A 316 18.14 4.18 13.13
N ALA A 317 18.66 5.07 12.28
CA ALA A 317 18.51 6.51 12.47
C ALA A 317 17.04 6.97 12.47
N ARG A 318 16.17 6.32 11.68
CA ARG A 318 14.73 6.58 11.70
C ARG A 318 14.07 6.16 13.01
N LEU A 319 14.46 4.99 13.55
CA LEU A 319 13.95 4.52 14.85
C LEU A 319 14.31 5.51 15.96
N VAL A 320 15.56 5.97 16.00
CA VAL A 320 16.03 6.97 16.99
C VAL A 320 15.22 8.27 16.90
N LYS A 321 14.98 8.77 15.68
CA LYS A 321 14.16 9.98 15.47
C LYS A 321 12.72 9.81 15.92
N TYR A 322 12.11 8.66 15.65
CA TYR A 322 10.76 8.36 16.14
C TYR A 322 10.72 8.30 17.67
N LEU A 323 11.68 7.60 18.30
CA LEU A 323 11.75 7.50 19.75
C LEU A 323 11.98 8.87 20.41
N ALA A 324 12.76 9.76 19.80
CA ALA A 324 12.93 11.13 20.28
C ALA A 324 11.59 11.90 20.34
N GLU A 325 10.73 11.73 19.33
CA GLU A 325 9.39 12.33 19.34
C GLU A 325 8.45 11.68 20.36
N VAL A 326 8.49 10.36 20.50
CA VAL A 326 7.71 9.64 21.51
C VAL A 326 8.10 10.10 22.92
N ASP A 327 9.38 10.22 23.21
CA ASP A 327 9.88 10.68 24.51
C ASP A 327 9.50 12.15 24.77
N ARG A 328 9.62 13.01 23.74
CA ARG A 328 9.33 14.45 23.88
C ARG A 328 7.84 14.76 24.09
N ILE A 329 6.94 14.08 23.35
CA ILE A 329 5.50 14.48 23.31
C ILE A 329 4.50 13.31 23.37
N GLY A 330 4.97 12.06 23.32
CA GLY A 330 4.10 10.88 23.25
C GLY A 330 3.10 10.78 24.41
N ALA A 331 3.55 11.07 25.64
CA ALA A 331 2.68 11.03 26.82
C ALA A 331 1.57 12.09 26.79
N VAL A 332 1.80 13.26 26.18
CA VAL A 332 0.78 14.31 26.02
C VAL A 332 -0.26 13.86 24.99
N ILE A 333 0.20 13.34 23.86
CA ILE A 333 -0.64 12.78 22.80
C ILE A 333 -1.52 11.65 23.34
N ASP A 334 -0.94 10.73 24.12
CA ASP A 334 -1.66 9.60 24.70
C ASP A 334 -2.75 10.06 25.67
N ARG A 335 -2.46 11.02 26.55
CA ARG A 335 -3.47 11.56 27.46
C ARG A 335 -4.64 12.21 26.72
N GLN A 336 -4.35 12.98 25.67
CA GLN A 336 -5.37 13.63 24.84
C GLN A 336 -6.25 12.60 24.13
N GLU A 337 -5.63 11.59 23.51
CA GLU A 337 -6.38 10.54 22.81
C GLU A 337 -7.17 9.65 23.77
N ILE A 338 -6.62 9.29 24.93
CA ILE A 338 -7.33 8.55 25.99
C ILE A 338 -8.55 9.33 26.47
N ALA A 339 -8.47 10.65 26.63
CA ALA A 339 -9.62 11.47 27.03
C ALA A 339 -10.73 11.45 25.97
N GLU A 340 -10.38 11.53 24.68
CA GLU A 340 -11.35 11.43 23.58
C GLU A 340 -11.99 10.05 23.49
N LEU A 341 -11.17 8.99 23.62
CA LEU A 341 -11.64 7.61 23.66
C LEU A 341 -12.56 7.39 24.87
N ALA A 342 -12.23 7.94 26.03
CA ALA A 342 -13.06 7.82 27.23
C ALA A 342 -14.45 8.45 27.03
N ALA A 343 -14.52 9.60 26.35
CA ALA A 343 -15.79 10.26 26.05
C ALA A 343 -16.69 9.40 25.13
N LEU A 344 -16.10 8.70 24.15
CA LEU A 344 -16.84 7.81 23.25
C LEU A 344 -17.21 6.47 23.92
N LEU A 345 -16.31 5.93 24.74
CA LEU A 345 -16.47 4.63 25.39
C LEU A 345 -17.36 4.69 26.65
N GLY A 346 -17.46 5.86 27.29
CA GLY A 346 -18.12 6.03 28.59
C GLY A 346 -17.26 5.59 29.79
N SER A 347 -16.01 5.19 29.54
CA SER A 347 -15.05 4.77 30.56
C SER A 347 -13.63 5.03 30.09
N THR A 348 -12.72 5.39 31.01
CA THR A 348 -11.32 5.65 30.68
C THR A 348 -10.57 4.35 30.34
N PRO A 349 -10.05 4.18 29.11
CA PRO A 349 -9.29 3.00 28.75
C PRO A 349 -7.89 3.02 29.41
N ALA A 350 -7.32 1.83 29.61
CA ALA A 350 -5.98 1.67 30.23
C ALA A 350 -4.83 2.16 29.33
N SER A 351 -5.03 2.19 28.02
CA SER A 351 -4.07 2.68 27.03
C SER A 351 -4.79 3.11 25.76
N VAL A 352 -4.08 3.80 24.86
CA VAL A 352 -4.59 4.13 23.51
C VAL A 352 -4.96 2.85 22.74
N GLU A 353 -4.11 1.82 22.77
CA GLU A 353 -4.35 0.54 22.08
C GLU A 353 -5.63 -0.13 22.60
N ALA A 354 -5.79 -0.22 23.93
CA ALA A 354 -6.98 -0.80 24.54
C ALA A 354 -8.25 0.01 24.18
N GLY A 355 -8.15 1.34 24.18
CA GLY A 355 -9.27 2.21 23.81
C GLY A 355 -9.66 2.11 22.33
N ARG A 356 -8.68 2.08 21.41
CA ARG A 356 -8.93 1.88 19.97
C ARG A 356 -9.56 0.51 19.70
N SER A 357 -9.08 -0.55 20.35
CA SER A 357 -9.67 -1.89 20.22
C SER A 357 -11.12 -1.92 20.71
N ALA A 358 -11.39 -1.38 21.91
CA ALA A 358 -12.73 -1.31 22.47
C ALA A 358 -13.69 -0.47 21.59
N LEU A 359 -13.20 0.62 21.00
CA LEU A 359 -13.99 1.46 20.11
C LEU A 359 -14.35 0.73 18.81
N ALA A 360 -13.40 0.00 18.24
CA ALA A 360 -13.60 -0.80 17.04
C ALA A 360 -14.57 -1.97 17.27
N GLU A 361 -14.51 -2.62 18.44
CA GLU A 361 -15.51 -3.62 18.83
C GLU A 361 -16.92 -3.02 18.95
N ARG A 362 -17.07 -1.85 19.57
CA ARG A 362 -18.38 -1.16 19.66
C ARG A 362 -18.91 -0.79 18.28
N ALA A 363 -18.05 -0.29 17.39
CA ALA A 363 -18.42 0.01 16.01
C ALA A 363 -18.87 -1.26 15.26
N GLY A 364 -18.13 -2.36 15.38
CA GLY A 364 -18.49 -3.65 14.78
C GLY A 364 -19.82 -4.24 15.30
N ARG A 365 -20.23 -3.90 16.53
CA ARG A 365 -21.55 -4.25 17.08
C ARG A 365 -22.67 -3.27 16.70
N GLY A 366 -22.37 -2.21 15.95
CA GLY A 366 -23.32 -1.15 15.61
C GLY A 366 -23.71 -0.24 16.79
N GLU A 367 -22.91 -0.23 17.86
CA GLU A 367 -23.14 0.58 19.07
C GLU A 367 -22.51 1.98 18.99
N LEU A 368 -21.87 2.29 17.87
CA LEU A 368 -21.25 3.57 17.55
C LEU A 368 -21.49 3.86 16.07
N ASP A 369 -21.85 5.09 15.76
CA ASP A 369 -22.05 5.56 14.39
C ASP A 369 -20.74 5.49 13.58
N ASP A 370 -20.83 5.08 12.31
CA ASP A 370 -19.68 4.91 11.39
C ASP A 370 -18.87 6.23 11.27
N ARG A 371 -19.55 7.39 11.19
CA ARG A 371 -18.85 8.69 11.11
C ARG A 371 -18.12 9.01 12.41
N ALA A 372 -18.73 8.72 13.57
CA ALA A 372 -18.09 8.93 14.87
C ALA A 372 -16.85 8.04 15.05
N TYR A 373 -16.96 6.75 14.72
CA TYR A 373 -15.84 5.80 14.77
C TYR A 373 -14.69 6.24 13.87
N VAL A 374 -14.97 6.50 12.59
CA VAL A 374 -13.91 6.84 11.63
C VAL A 374 -13.34 8.25 11.86
N THR A 375 -14.13 9.18 12.41
CA THR A 375 -13.60 10.47 12.89
C THR A 375 -12.54 10.24 13.96
N GLN A 376 -12.80 9.40 14.96
CA GLN A 376 -11.82 9.12 16.01
C GLN A 376 -10.58 8.40 15.48
N LEU A 377 -10.74 7.45 14.56
CA LEU A 377 -9.60 6.82 13.87
C LEU A 377 -8.75 7.85 13.12
N TRP A 378 -9.39 8.76 12.39
CA TRP A 378 -8.68 9.78 11.63
C TRP A 378 -7.88 10.72 12.53
N ARG A 379 -8.46 11.10 13.69
CA ARG A 379 -7.74 11.86 14.73
C ARG A 379 -6.53 11.10 15.29
N GLY A 380 -6.71 9.82 15.60
CA GLY A 380 -5.64 8.94 16.09
C GLY A 380 -4.49 8.77 15.08
N ILE A 381 -4.82 8.58 13.80
CA ILE A 381 -3.83 8.50 12.73
C ILE A 381 -3.07 9.81 12.55
N LYS A 382 -3.71 10.98 12.63
CA LYS A 382 -3.00 12.27 12.59
C LYS A 382 -1.99 12.42 13.73
N ARG A 383 -2.31 11.90 14.92
CA ARG A 383 -1.38 11.89 16.07
C ARG A 383 -0.20 10.94 15.86
N ASP A 384 -0.48 9.73 15.39
CA ASP A 384 0.56 8.75 15.08
C ASP A 384 1.51 9.26 13.97
N ASP A 385 0.96 9.88 12.92
CA ASP A 385 1.73 10.52 11.84
C ASP A 385 2.60 11.68 12.37
N TYR A 386 2.03 12.49 13.29
CA TYR A 386 2.77 13.57 13.93
C TYR A 386 3.95 13.06 14.75
N LEU A 387 3.81 11.95 15.48
CA LEU A 387 4.95 11.30 16.16
C LEU A 387 5.99 10.77 15.16
N MET A 388 5.57 10.32 13.99
CA MET A 388 6.47 9.77 12.96
C MET A 388 7.15 10.84 12.08
N ARG A 389 6.80 12.13 12.24
CA ARG A 389 7.16 13.19 11.28
C ARG A 389 8.66 13.35 11.05
N ALA A 390 9.48 13.20 12.09
CA ALA A 390 10.93 13.31 11.99
C ALA A 390 11.58 12.10 11.28
N ALA A 391 10.94 10.94 11.33
CA ALA A 391 11.43 9.69 10.75
C ALA A 391 10.99 9.49 9.29
N SER A 392 9.79 9.95 8.93
CA SER A 392 9.12 9.66 7.64
C SER A 392 9.70 10.40 6.43
N GLY A 393 10.42 11.51 6.63
CA GLY A 393 10.96 12.31 5.53
C GLY A 393 9.87 12.70 4.52
N ALA A 394 10.14 12.51 3.22
CA ALA A 394 9.21 12.87 2.15
C ALA A 394 7.89 12.07 2.19
N LEU A 395 7.87 10.83 2.70
CA LEU A 395 6.66 10.00 2.78
C LEU A 395 5.57 10.64 3.63
N ARG A 396 5.95 11.50 4.59
CA ARG A 396 5.00 12.24 5.42
C ARG A 396 4.00 13.05 4.58
N ASN A 397 4.43 13.62 3.47
CA ASN A 397 3.57 14.55 2.70
C ASN A 397 2.87 13.86 1.52
N ARG A 398 3.03 12.55 1.34
CA ARG A 398 2.44 11.82 0.22
C ARG A 398 1.09 11.22 0.61
N THR A 399 0.03 11.61 -0.08
CA THR A 399 -1.33 11.05 0.08
C THR A 399 -1.73 10.34 -1.21
N TRP A 400 -3.00 10.01 -1.42
CA TRP A 400 -3.50 9.41 -2.65
C TRP A 400 -3.42 10.39 -3.85
N PRO A 401 -2.95 9.96 -5.04
CA PRO A 401 -2.87 10.85 -6.20
C PRO A 401 -4.24 11.32 -6.68
N PRO A 402 -4.35 12.58 -7.15
CA PRO A 402 -5.59 13.09 -7.72
C PRO A 402 -5.94 12.27 -8.96
N LEU A 403 -7.21 11.88 -9.05
CA LEU A 403 -7.73 11.10 -10.18
C LEU A 403 -8.03 11.98 -11.40
N SER A 404 -8.18 13.29 -11.20
CA SER A 404 -8.47 14.26 -12.24
C SER A 404 -7.63 15.53 -12.09
N THR A 405 -7.43 16.25 -13.20
CA THR A 405 -6.59 17.47 -13.29
C THR A 405 -7.15 18.68 -12.54
N ARG A 406 -8.28 18.52 -11.84
CA ARG A 406 -8.91 19.55 -11.00
C ARG A 406 -8.25 19.68 -9.60
N GLY A 407 -7.26 18.85 -9.29
CA GLY A 407 -6.51 18.87 -8.02
C GLY A 407 -5.24 19.74 -8.05
N ASP A 408 -4.73 20.05 -6.85
CA ASP A 408 -3.55 20.87 -6.63
C ASP A 408 -2.27 20.17 -7.14
N ARG A 409 -1.61 20.74 -8.14
CA ARG A 409 -0.49 20.12 -8.88
C ARG A 409 0.80 20.01 -8.05
N ASP A 410 0.93 20.83 -7.01
CA ASP A 410 2.19 21.01 -6.28
C ASP A 410 2.48 19.93 -5.22
N GLN A 411 1.53 19.05 -4.90
CA GLN A 411 1.74 17.97 -3.91
C GLN A 411 2.56 16.79 -4.46
N TRP A 412 2.74 16.72 -5.78
CA TRP A 412 3.28 15.56 -6.50
C TRP A 412 4.65 15.83 -7.14
N ALA A 413 5.08 17.09 -7.16
CA ALA A 413 6.43 17.44 -7.54
C ALA A 413 7.40 16.99 -6.43
N SER A 414 8.32 16.08 -6.75
CA SER A 414 9.47 15.80 -5.89
C SER A 414 10.29 17.09 -5.75
N GLN A 415 10.12 17.83 -4.64
CA GLN A 415 10.87 19.08 -4.40
C GLN A 415 12.37 18.85 -4.11
N SER A 416 12.91 17.64 -4.28
CA SER A 416 14.35 17.44 -4.13
C SER A 416 14.90 16.28 -4.95
N PRO A 417 15.86 16.55 -5.85
CA PRO A 417 16.79 15.55 -6.36
C PRO A 417 17.69 14.96 -5.26
N LYS A 418 17.67 15.51 -4.04
CA LYS A 418 18.68 15.26 -2.99
C LYS A 418 18.20 14.44 -1.79
N THR A 419 16.91 14.15 -1.62
CA THR A 419 16.48 13.38 -0.43
C THR A 419 16.70 11.89 -0.56
N THR A 420 17.07 11.38 -1.73
CA THR A 420 17.21 9.94 -1.92
C THR A 420 18.11 9.56 -3.10
N ALA A 421 19.35 10.04 -3.05
CA ALA A 421 20.45 9.33 -3.70
C ALA A 421 21.08 8.40 -2.64
N ASN A 422 21.25 7.13 -3.04
CA ASN A 422 21.83 5.98 -2.31
C ASN A 422 20.95 5.31 -1.27
#